data_AF-A0A2W0B8Q5-F1
#
_entry.id   AF-A0A2W0B8Q5-F1
#
_cell.length_a   1.000
_cell.length_b   1.000
_cell.length_c   1.000
_cell.angle_alpha   90.00
_cell.angle_beta   90.00
_cell.angle_gamma   90.00
#
_symmetry.space_group_name_H-M   'P 1'
#
loop_
_entity.id
_entity.type
_entity.pdbx_description
1 polymer ?
#
loop_
_entity_poly.entity_id
_entity_poly.type
_entity_poly.pdbx_seq_one_letter_code
_entity_poly.pdbx_strand_id
1 'polypeptide(L)'
;FDLRGFSPRIGAVEFVRRVEEALIRTCGDLGVPSERICGLTGVWTQGAESQSCSTKDSQPRAALPHGSEAGQRKIAAIGVHISRGVTSHGFALNVTTDLEFFKLIVPCGISDRQVTSIANELAGKRPVPNMEAVAHAVSLNFGRVFARQMLWLESLEALLNTGETHPENEAGTHDQSTTIGVPLQVPKDLREVRREQKAPQLGSEDEIFLA
;
A
#
# COMPACT_ATOMS: atom_id res chain seq x y z
N PHE A 1 -1.87 8.82 1.64
CA PHE A 1 -1.80 9.01 0.16
C PHE A 1 -3.04 9.79 -0.27
N ASP A 2 -2.91 10.83 -1.12
CA ASP A 2 -4.04 11.72 -1.47
C ASP A 2 -4.75 11.27 -2.74
N LEU A 3 -6.01 10.84 -2.62
CA LEU A 3 -6.83 10.35 -3.73
C LEU A 3 -7.44 11.47 -4.58
N ARG A 4 -7.41 12.71 -4.09
CA ARG A 4 -8.00 13.87 -4.79
C ARG A 4 -7.22 14.25 -6.04
N GLY A 5 -5.94 13.88 -6.12
CA GLY A 5 -5.07 14.12 -7.28
C GLY A 5 -5.32 13.20 -8.49
N PHE A 6 -6.35 12.34 -8.45
CA PHE A 6 -6.70 11.44 -9.54
C PHE A 6 -7.89 11.98 -10.34
N SER A 7 -7.81 11.87 -11.67
CA SER A 7 -8.89 12.19 -12.60
C SER A 7 -9.13 11.00 -13.54
N PRO A 8 -10.30 10.33 -13.49
CA PRO A 8 -11.38 10.55 -12.53
C PRO A 8 -10.96 10.24 -11.08
N ARG A 9 -11.68 10.80 -10.10
CA ARG A 9 -11.42 10.54 -8.68
C ARG A 9 -11.58 9.06 -8.37
N ILE A 10 -10.62 8.50 -7.65
CA ILE A 10 -10.65 7.11 -7.21
C ILE A 10 -11.35 6.99 -5.85
N GLY A 11 -12.29 6.05 -5.74
CA GLY A 11 -12.98 5.74 -4.49
C GLY A 11 -12.24 4.69 -3.65
N ALA A 12 -12.81 4.35 -2.49
CA ALA A 12 -12.22 3.38 -1.56
C ALA A 12 -11.99 2.00 -2.17
N VAL A 13 -13.01 1.46 -2.85
CA VAL A 13 -12.95 0.15 -3.50
C VAL A 13 -11.85 0.13 -4.57
N GLU A 14 -11.82 1.14 -5.44
CA GLU A 14 -10.80 1.26 -6.49
C GLU A 14 -9.39 1.39 -5.91
N PHE A 15 -9.21 2.17 -4.84
CA PHE A 15 -7.93 2.26 -4.14
C PHE A 15 -7.47 0.90 -3.61
N VAL A 16 -8.35 0.16 -2.93
CA VAL A 16 -8.04 -1.20 -2.44
C VAL A 16 -7.70 -2.14 -3.60
N ARG A 17 -8.48 -2.11 -4.70
CA ARG A 17 -8.19 -2.94 -5.88
C ARG A 17 -6.84 -2.62 -6.50
N ARG A 18 -6.43 -1.35 -6.53
CA ARG A 18 -5.09 -0.95 -7.00
C ARG A 18 -3.99 -1.40 -6.04
N VAL A 19 -4.20 -1.33 -4.73
CA VAL A 19 -3.23 -1.88 -3.75
C VAL A 19 -3.08 -3.39 -3.94
N GLU A 20 -4.18 -4.13 -4.10
CA GLU A 20 -4.13 -5.57 -4.43
C GLU A 20 -3.35 -5.82 -5.73
N GLU A 21 -3.54 -4.98 -6.76
CA GLU A 21 -2.85 -5.13 -8.05
C GLU A 21 -1.34 -4.96 -7.89
N ALA A 22 -0.93 -3.93 -7.16
CA ALA A 22 0.48 -3.66 -6.90
C ALA A 22 1.12 -4.85 -6.20
N LEU A 23 0.45 -5.40 -5.18
CA LEU A 23 0.93 -6.54 -4.41
C LEU A 23 0.93 -7.85 -5.20
N ILE A 24 -0.08 -8.11 -6.04
CA ILE A 24 -0.12 -9.28 -6.93
C ILE A 24 1.08 -9.26 -7.88
N ARG A 25 1.36 -8.10 -8.49
CA ARG A 25 2.53 -7.92 -9.37
C ARG A 25 3.84 -8.12 -8.60
N THR A 26 3.95 -7.52 -7.41
CA THR A 26 5.11 -7.74 -6.54
C THR A 26 5.32 -9.22 -6.23
N CYS A 27 4.28 -9.94 -5.82
CA CYS A 27 4.39 -11.37 -5.55
C CYS A 27 4.80 -12.15 -6.81
N GLY A 28 4.24 -11.80 -7.97
CA GLY A 28 4.65 -12.36 -9.27
C GLY A 28 6.13 -12.15 -9.60
N ASP A 29 6.63 -10.92 -9.45
CA ASP A 29 8.04 -10.56 -9.65
C ASP A 29 8.97 -11.35 -8.71
N LEU A 30 8.51 -11.66 -7.48
CA LEU A 30 9.23 -12.44 -6.49
C LEU A 30 9.06 -13.97 -6.66
N GLY A 31 8.31 -14.42 -7.67
CA GLY A 31 8.12 -15.84 -7.98
C GLY A 31 7.01 -16.52 -7.18
N VAL A 32 6.06 -15.77 -6.64
CA VAL A 32 4.88 -16.26 -5.90
C VAL A 32 3.61 -15.86 -6.66
N PRO A 33 3.09 -16.71 -7.58
CA PRO A 33 1.85 -16.42 -8.29
C PRO A 33 0.69 -16.19 -7.33
N SER A 34 0.00 -15.06 -7.49
CA SER A 34 -1.01 -14.57 -6.56
C SER A 34 -2.20 -13.96 -7.30
N GLU A 35 -3.35 -13.89 -6.63
CA GLU A 35 -4.62 -13.45 -7.19
C GLU A 35 -5.53 -12.78 -6.14
N ARG A 36 -6.66 -12.25 -6.62
CA ARG A 36 -7.77 -11.81 -5.78
C ARG A 36 -8.80 -12.92 -5.69
N ILE A 37 -9.45 -13.02 -4.53
CA ILE A 37 -10.64 -13.87 -4.38
C ILE A 37 -11.86 -12.96 -4.27
N CYS A 38 -12.91 -13.24 -5.04
CA CYS A 38 -14.15 -12.47 -4.98
C CYS A 38 -14.72 -12.52 -3.55
N GLY A 39 -15.15 -11.36 -3.03
CA GLY A 39 -15.67 -11.24 -1.67
C GLY A 39 -14.61 -11.19 -0.55
N LEU A 40 -13.33 -11.42 -0.85
CA LEU A 40 -12.26 -11.37 0.16
C LEU A 40 -11.23 -10.30 -0.19
N THR A 41 -10.97 -9.40 0.76
CA THR A 41 -9.94 -8.38 0.60
C THR A 41 -8.55 -8.96 0.85
N GLY A 42 -7.57 -8.43 0.12
CA GLY A 42 -6.16 -8.83 0.23
C GLY A 42 -5.70 -9.69 -0.94
N VAL A 43 -4.50 -10.23 -0.79
CA VAL A 43 -3.84 -11.01 -1.84
C VAL A 43 -3.65 -12.45 -1.37
N TRP A 44 -3.92 -13.37 -2.29
CA TRP A 44 -3.97 -14.81 -2.05
C TRP A 44 -3.07 -15.54 -3.04
N THR A 45 -2.39 -16.59 -2.63
CA THR A 45 -1.63 -17.44 -3.57
C THR A 45 -2.58 -18.19 -4.49
N GLN A 46 -2.14 -18.45 -5.72
CA GLN A 46 -2.89 -19.33 -6.63
C GLN A 46 -2.92 -20.76 -6.08
N GLY A 47 -4.08 -21.41 -6.17
CA GLY A 47 -4.23 -22.83 -5.84
C GLY A 47 -3.50 -23.72 -6.85
N ALA A 48 -3.12 -24.93 -6.45
CA ALA A 48 -2.44 -25.90 -7.33
C ALA A 48 -3.30 -26.34 -8.55
N GLU A 49 -4.61 -26.08 -8.52
CA GLU A 49 -5.56 -26.48 -9.58
C GLU A 49 -5.89 -25.36 -10.59
N SER A 50 -5.33 -24.16 -10.46
CA SER A 50 -5.66 -23.03 -11.34
C SER A 50 -5.03 -23.10 -12.75
N GLN A 51 -4.34 -24.21 -13.08
CA GLN A 51 -3.81 -24.47 -14.42
C GLN A 51 -4.79 -25.27 -15.31
N SER A 52 -6.01 -24.76 -15.51
CA SER A 52 -6.72 -24.90 -16.80
C SER A 52 -7.93 -23.96 -16.86
N CYS A 53 -7.78 -22.79 -17.47
CA CYS A 53 -8.92 -22.19 -18.18
C CYS A 53 -8.54 -22.00 -19.65
N SER A 54 -8.38 -23.13 -20.35
CA SER A 54 -8.64 -23.14 -21.78
C SER A 54 -10.12 -22.86 -21.99
N THR A 55 -10.39 -21.87 -22.84
CA THR A 55 -11.71 -21.54 -23.36
C THR A 55 -12.42 -22.79 -23.90
N LYS A 56 -13.59 -23.09 -23.36
CA LYS A 56 -14.84 -23.43 -24.09
C LYS A 56 -15.87 -24.00 -23.11
N ASP A 57 -17.04 -23.37 -23.12
CA ASP A 57 -18.36 -23.86 -22.69
C ASP A 57 -18.45 -24.68 -21.41
N SER A 58 -19.15 -24.14 -20.39
CA SER A 58 -20.27 -24.82 -19.69
C SER A 58 -20.67 -24.08 -18.41
N GLN A 59 -21.85 -23.45 -18.46
CA GLN A 59 -22.80 -23.20 -17.36
C GLN A 59 -22.35 -22.35 -16.14
N PRO A 60 -23.26 -21.50 -15.60
CA PRO A 60 -22.99 -20.85 -14.32
C PRO A 60 -22.89 -21.93 -13.24
N ARG A 61 -21.69 -22.17 -12.69
CA ARG A 61 -21.55 -22.98 -11.47
C ARG A 61 -22.39 -22.29 -10.40
N ALA A 62 -23.46 -22.95 -9.98
CA ALA A 62 -24.28 -22.53 -8.85
C ALA A 62 -23.35 -22.18 -7.69
N ALA A 63 -23.57 -21.03 -7.06
CA ALA A 63 -22.77 -20.55 -5.94
C ALA A 63 -22.68 -21.64 -4.87
N LEU A 64 -21.53 -22.30 -4.79
CA LEU A 64 -21.25 -23.28 -3.77
C LEU A 64 -21.15 -22.54 -2.42
N PRO A 65 -21.76 -23.08 -1.35
CA PRO A 65 -21.69 -22.47 -0.03
C PRO A 65 -20.26 -22.56 0.49
N HIS A 66 -19.61 -21.41 0.71
CA HIS A 66 -18.45 -21.16 1.59
C HIS A 66 -17.57 -22.39 1.90
N GLY A 67 -16.96 -22.96 0.85
CA GLY A 67 -16.01 -24.05 0.94
C GLY A 67 -14.65 -23.58 0.46
N SER A 68 -13.64 -23.73 1.30
CA SER A 68 -12.23 -23.50 1.02
C SER A 68 -11.85 -24.06 -0.36
N GLU A 69 -11.47 -23.20 -1.32
CA GLU A 69 -10.69 -23.67 -2.45
C GLU A 69 -9.36 -24.18 -1.88
N ALA A 70 -9.22 -25.51 -1.85
CA ALA A 70 -8.09 -26.18 -1.26
C ALA A 70 -6.81 -25.73 -1.98
N GLY A 71 -6.02 -24.87 -1.33
CA GLY A 71 -4.70 -24.47 -1.81
C GLY A 71 -4.43 -22.97 -1.82
N GLN A 72 -5.45 -22.11 -1.83
CA GLN A 72 -5.24 -20.66 -1.75
C GLN A 72 -4.92 -20.24 -0.31
N ARG A 73 -3.85 -19.48 -0.11
CA ARG A 73 -3.42 -18.97 1.21
C ARG A 73 -3.25 -17.46 1.16
N LYS A 74 -3.69 -16.75 2.20
CA LYS A 74 -3.56 -15.29 2.27
C LYS A 74 -2.11 -14.90 2.47
N ILE A 75 -1.54 -14.15 1.55
CA ILE A 75 -0.15 -13.66 1.62
C ILE A 75 -0.07 -12.18 2.02
N ALA A 76 -1.12 -11.40 1.74
CA ALA A 76 -1.20 -10.01 2.19
C ALA A 76 -2.60 -9.62 2.71
N ALA A 77 -2.62 -8.90 3.83
CA ALA A 77 -3.81 -8.25 4.37
C ALA A 77 -3.84 -6.77 3.95
N ILE A 78 -5.05 -6.25 3.69
CA ILE A 78 -5.25 -4.84 3.34
C ILE A 78 -6.33 -4.28 4.25
N GLY A 79 -5.99 -3.21 4.94
CA GLY A 79 -6.88 -2.47 5.82
C GLY A 79 -6.55 -0.99 5.66
N VAL A 80 -7.49 -0.22 5.15
CA VAL A 80 -7.30 1.19 4.82
C VAL A 80 -8.40 2.01 5.45
N HIS A 81 -8.03 3.20 5.91
CA HIS A 81 -8.98 4.21 6.35
C HIS A 81 -8.84 5.43 5.44
N ILE A 82 -9.96 6.05 5.08
CA ILE A 82 -9.98 7.20 4.16
C ILE A 82 -10.80 8.31 4.80
N SER A 83 -10.15 9.45 5.04
CA SER A 83 -10.79 10.64 5.57
C SER A 83 -10.44 11.84 4.70
N ARG A 84 -11.47 12.59 4.27
CA ARG A 84 -11.33 13.79 3.42
C ARG A 84 -10.48 13.56 2.15
N GLY A 85 -10.52 12.35 1.60
CA GLY A 85 -9.75 11.95 0.41
C GLY A 85 -8.30 11.53 0.67
N VAL A 86 -7.85 11.50 1.93
CA VAL A 86 -6.51 11.06 2.32
C VAL A 86 -6.58 9.68 2.98
N THR A 87 -5.73 8.76 2.53
CA THR A 87 -5.64 7.40 3.08
C THR A 87 -4.63 7.28 4.22
N SER A 88 -4.97 6.48 5.23
CA SER A 88 -4.10 6.00 6.31
C SER A 88 -4.16 4.46 6.42
N HIS A 89 -3.25 3.86 7.20
CA HIS A 89 -2.94 2.42 7.19
C HIS A 89 -2.42 1.96 5.83
N GLY A 90 -2.85 0.80 5.32
CA GLY A 90 -2.32 0.27 4.07
C GLY A 90 -2.49 -1.24 3.97
N PHE A 91 -1.36 -1.92 3.83
CA PHE A 91 -1.29 -3.36 3.68
C PHE A 91 -0.18 -3.95 4.57
N ALA A 92 -0.29 -5.25 4.81
CA ALA A 92 0.74 -6.06 5.44
C ALA A 92 1.00 -7.27 4.54
N LEU A 93 2.17 -7.29 3.90
CA LEU A 93 2.64 -8.41 3.08
C LEU A 93 3.53 -9.31 3.95
N ASN A 94 3.18 -10.59 4.03
CA ASN A 94 3.96 -11.55 4.79
C ASN A 94 5.21 -11.97 3.99
N VAL A 95 6.39 -11.53 4.43
CA VAL A 95 7.67 -11.87 3.78
C VAL A 95 8.32 -13.05 4.48
N THR A 96 8.89 -12.83 5.66
CA THR A 96 9.48 -13.82 6.57
C THR A 96 8.69 -13.90 7.88
N THR A 97 7.43 -13.47 7.87
CA THR A 97 6.56 -13.42 9.04
C THR A 97 6.45 -14.78 9.73
N ASP A 98 6.57 -14.81 11.05
CA ASP A 98 6.21 -15.97 11.86
C ASP A 98 4.68 -16.13 11.85
N LEU A 99 4.22 -17.19 11.18
CA LEU A 99 2.80 -17.44 10.99
C LEU A 99 2.14 -18.10 12.20
N GLU A 100 2.90 -18.55 13.20
CA GLU A 100 2.33 -19.13 14.43
C GLU A 100 1.51 -18.10 15.20
N PHE A 101 1.87 -16.82 15.14
CA PHE A 101 1.10 -15.74 15.76
C PHE A 101 -0.32 -15.59 15.20
N PHE A 102 -0.57 -16.00 13.95
CA PHE A 102 -1.92 -15.99 13.40
C PHE A 102 -2.84 -17.02 14.08
N LYS A 103 -2.30 -18.05 14.73
CA LYS A 103 -3.08 -19.02 15.51
C LYS A 103 -3.62 -18.43 16.82
N LEU A 104 -3.07 -17.29 17.27
CA LEU A 104 -3.46 -16.61 18.50
C LEU A 104 -4.63 -15.64 18.30
N ILE A 105 -5.06 -15.41 17.06
CA ILE A 105 -6.15 -14.49 16.73
C ILE A 105 -7.24 -15.20 15.93
N VAL A 106 -8.48 -14.74 16.09
CA VAL A 106 -9.58 -15.10 15.19
C VAL A 106 -9.77 -13.93 14.23
N PRO A 107 -9.30 -14.02 12.97
CA PRO A 107 -9.59 -13.00 11.99
C PRO A 107 -11.08 -13.09 11.63
N CYS A 108 -11.91 -12.23 12.22
CA CYS A 108 -13.36 -12.20 12.02
C CYS A 108 -13.71 -12.20 10.52
N GLY A 109 -14.14 -13.35 10.00
CA GLY A 109 -14.66 -13.52 8.63
C GLY A 109 -13.97 -14.57 7.76
N ILE A 110 -12.80 -15.13 8.15
CA ILE A 110 -12.08 -16.13 7.33
C ILE A 110 -11.41 -17.21 8.19
N SER A 111 -12.19 -17.91 9.01
CA SER A 111 -11.70 -19.01 9.86
C SER A 111 -11.34 -20.29 9.08
N ASP A 112 -11.68 -20.37 7.80
CA ASP A 112 -11.51 -21.54 6.93
C ASP A 112 -10.31 -21.45 5.97
N ARG A 113 -9.55 -20.34 5.98
CA ARG A 113 -8.44 -20.15 5.03
C ARG A 113 -7.12 -19.87 5.74
N GLN A 114 -6.08 -20.55 5.27
CA GLN A 114 -4.73 -20.44 5.80
C GLN A 114 -4.06 -19.13 5.36
N VAL A 115 -3.12 -18.65 6.15
CA VAL A 115 -2.18 -17.57 5.80
C VAL A 115 -0.85 -18.17 5.35
N THR A 116 -0.05 -17.41 4.58
CA THR A 116 1.28 -17.80 4.15
C THR A 116 2.23 -16.60 4.12
N SER A 117 3.49 -16.84 3.74
CA SER A 117 4.54 -15.83 3.57
C SER A 117 5.36 -16.11 2.31
N ILE A 118 6.05 -15.11 1.77
CA ILE A 118 6.97 -15.28 0.63
C ILE A 118 8.01 -16.36 0.94
N ALA A 119 8.55 -16.38 2.16
CA ALA A 119 9.52 -17.37 2.59
C ALA A 119 8.98 -18.80 2.50
N ASN A 120 7.73 -19.02 2.94
CA ASN A 120 7.09 -20.34 2.86
C ASN A 120 6.79 -20.75 1.41
N GLU A 121 6.33 -19.83 0.57
CA GLU A 121 5.98 -20.13 -0.83
C GLU A 121 7.22 -20.44 -1.70
N LEU A 122 8.37 -19.84 -1.37
CA LEU A 122 9.65 -20.04 -2.05
C LEU A 122 10.50 -21.15 -1.44
N ALA A 123 10.13 -21.70 -0.28
CA ALA A 123 10.89 -22.73 0.42
C ALA A 123 11.25 -23.90 -0.51
N GLY A 124 12.55 -24.18 -0.61
CA GLY A 124 13.11 -25.24 -1.46
C GLY A 124 13.08 -24.95 -2.98
N LYS A 125 12.53 -23.81 -3.41
CA LYS A 125 12.45 -23.42 -4.83
C LYS A 125 13.46 -22.32 -5.17
N ARG A 126 13.56 -21.29 -4.33
CA ARG A 126 14.42 -20.11 -4.52
C ARG A 126 14.86 -19.49 -3.20
N PRO A 127 15.99 -18.75 -3.17
CA PRO A 127 16.34 -17.93 -2.03
C PRO A 127 15.26 -16.89 -1.73
N VAL A 128 14.99 -16.67 -0.45
CA VAL A 128 14.04 -15.64 -0.02
C VAL A 128 14.67 -14.25 -0.25
N PRO A 129 13.99 -13.31 -0.91
CA PRO A 129 14.49 -11.96 -1.10
C PRO A 129 14.64 -11.24 0.24
N ASN A 130 15.65 -10.38 0.36
CA ASN A 130 15.78 -9.51 1.53
C ASN A 130 14.70 -8.40 1.52
N MET A 131 14.53 -7.71 2.65
CA MET A 131 13.49 -6.69 2.78
C MET A 131 13.67 -5.50 1.84
N GLU A 132 14.91 -5.16 1.47
CA GLU A 132 15.19 -4.08 0.52
C GLU A 132 14.69 -4.43 -0.89
N ALA A 133 14.98 -5.64 -1.37
CA ALA A 133 14.48 -6.13 -2.65
C ALA A 133 12.95 -6.20 -2.68
N VAL A 134 12.32 -6.60 -1.57
CA VAL A 134 10.86 -6.58 -1.44
C VAL A 134 10.32 -5.15 -1.47
N ALA A 135 10.90 -4.23 -0.70
CA ALA A 135 10.48 -2.83 -0.67
C ALA A 135 10.62 -2.16 -2.05
N HIS A 136 11.70 -2.46 -2.78
CA HIS A 136 11.91 -1.99 -4.14
C HIS A 136 10.84 -2.55 -5.10
N ALA A 137 10.57 -3.86 -5.06
CA ALA A 137 9.56 -4.50 -5.90
C ALA A 137 8.13 -3.99 -5.60
N VAL A 138 7.80 -3.73 -4.33
CA VAL A 138 6.54 -3.08 -3.93
C VAL A 138 6.47 -1.67 -4.49
N SER A 139 7.50 -0.86 -4.27
CA SER A 139 7.53 0.55 -4.70
C SER A 139 7.37 0.66 -6.21
N LEU A 140 8.12 -0.13 -6.97
CA LEU A 140 8.03 -0.17 -8.43
C LEU A 140 6.61 -0.48 -8.92
N ASN A 141 5.99 -1.51 -8.37
CA ASN A 141 4.64 -1.92 -8.79
C ASN A 141 3.56 -0.96 -8.29
N PHE A 142 3.73 -0.36 -7.12
CA PHE A 142 2.85 0.71 -6.64
C PHE A 142 2.88 1.92 -7.58
N GLY A 143 4.08 2.39 -7.94
CA GLY A 143 4.24 3.50 -8.90
C GLY A 143 3.63 3.20 -10.26
N ARG A 144 3.83 1.97 -10.79
CA ARG A 144 3.22 1.51 -12.04
C ARG A 144 1.69 1.52 -11.99
N VAL A 145 1.10 0.92 -10.96
CA VAL A 145 -0.37 0.80 -10.86
C VAL A 145 -1.05 2.15 -10.61
N PHE A 146 -0.42 3.01 -9.81
CA PHE A 146 -0.97 4.34 -9.53
C PHE A 146 -0.57 5.40 -10.55
N ALA A 147 0.29 5.08 -11.52
CA ALA A 147 0.89 6.04 -12.45
C ALA A 147 1.50 7.24 -11.69
N ARG A 148 2.32 6.93 -10.68
CA ARG A 148 3.02 7.90 -9.84
C ARG A 148 4.50 7.59 -9.79
N GLN A 149 5.30 8.64 -9.80
CA GLN A 149 6.71 8.52 -9.51
C GLN A 149 6.90 8.14 -8.04
N MET A 150 7.79 7.17 -7.81
CA MET A 150 8.25 6.80 -6.48
C MET A 150 9.65 7.37 -6.29
N LEU A 151 9.81 8.22 -5.27
CA LEU A 151 11.10 8.77 -4.89
C LEU A 151 11.60 8.01 -3.67
N TRP A 152 12.80 7.43 -3.79
CA TRP A 152 13.49 6.82 -2.66
C TRP A 152 14.39 7.87 -2.02
N LEU A 153 14.08 8.25 -0.79
CA LEU A 153 14.75 9.36 -0.11
C LEU A 153 15.17 8.90 1.28
N GLU A 154 16.43 9.17 1.60
CA GLU A 154 17.03 8.78 2.88
C GLU A 154 16.77 9.83 3.97
N SER A 155 16.44 11.07 3.56
CA SER A 155 16.21 12.17 4.48
C SER A 155 15.22 13.19 3.92
N LEU A 156 14.67 14.02 4.81
CA LEU A 156 13.83 15.15 4.44
C LEU A 156 14.63 16.19 3.64
N GLU A 157 15.92 16.36 3.94
CA GLU A 157 16.80 17.25 3.19
C GLU A 157 16.94 16.79 1.73
N ALA A 158 17.11 15.47 1.50
CA ALA A 158 17.11 14.91 0.15
C ALA A 158 15.81 15.25 -0.60
N LEU A 159 14.65 15.20 0.07
CA LEU A 159 13.38 15.61 -0.53
C LEU A 159 13.39 17.10 -0.92
N LEU A 160 13.80 17.98 -0.02
CA LEU A 160 13.80 19.42 -0.28
C LEU A 160 14.73 19.78 -1.45
N ASN A 161 15.90 19.15 -1.53
CA ASN A 161 16.88 19.39 -2.59
C ASN A 161 16.42 18.88 -3.96
N THR A 162 15.52 17.89 -4.04
CA THR A 162 14.92 17.50 -5.33
C THR A 162 14.11 18.63 -5.98
N GLY A 163 13.64 19.61 -5.20
CA GLY A 163 12.91 20.78 -5.69
C GLY A 163 13.80 21.94 -6.17
N GLU A 164 15.10 21.94 -5.89
CA GLU A 164 16.00 23.09 -6.13
C GLU A 164 16.79 23.02 -7.45
N THR A 165 16.62 21.96 -8.24
CA THR A 165 17.28 21.82 -9.55
C THR A 165 16.51 22.55 -10.67
N HIS A 166 16.37 23.87 -10.55
CA HIS A 166 16.08 24.75 -11.69
C HIS A 166 17.31 25.64 -11.96
N PRO A 167 18.04 25.45 -13.08
CA PRO A 167 19.03 26.42 -13.52
C PRO A 167 18.30 27.63 -14.10
N GLU A 168 18.04 28.62 -13.26
CA GLU A 168 17.57 29.93 -13.72
C GLU A 168 18.77 30.80 -14.10
N ASN A 169 19.17 30.73 -15.37
CA ASN A 169 19.71 31.81 -16.23
C ASN A 169 20.69 31.27 -17.27
N GLU A 170 20.18 30.77 -18.41
CA GLU A 170 20.75 31.14 -19.71
C GLU A 170 19.60 31.37 -20.69
N ALA A 171 19.58 32.57 -21.28
CA ALA A 171 18.58 33.02 -22.23
C ALA A 171 18.75 32.27 -23.57
N GLY A 172 17.68 31.66 -24.09
CA GLY A 172 17.70 31.11 -25.45
C GLY A 172 16.52 30.22 -25.84
N THR A 173 15.47 30.84 -26.40
CA THR A 173 14.56 30.35 -27.48
C THR A 173 13.85 28.98 -27.38
N HIS A 174 12.52 29.07 -27.19
CA HIS A 174 11.38 28.23 -27.63
C HIS A 174 11.47 26.69 -27.71
N ASP A 175 10.57 25.98 -27.00
CA ASP A 175 9.32 25.38 -27.57
C ASP A 175 8.41 24.79 -26.45
N GLN A 176 7.12 24.63 -26.73
CA GLN A 176 5.98 24.47 -25.80
C GLN A 176 5.81 23.05 -25.20
N SER A 177 5.37 22.99 -23.93
CA SER A 177 4.25 22.14 -23.42
C SER A 177 4.48 21.41 -22.07
N THR A 178 3.57 21.70 -21.11
CA THR A 178 3.01 20.85 -20.02
C THR A 178 3.96 20.28 -18.95
N THR A 179 3.91 20.61 -17.64
CA THR A 179 2.77 20.86 -16.73
C THR A 179 3.25 21.58 -15.44
N ILE A 180 2.43 22.49 -14.93
CA ILE A 180 2.66 23.31 -13.72
C ILE A 180 2.15 22.61 -12.44
N GLY A 181 3.00 22.59 -11.39
CA GLY A 181 2.66 23.03 -10.02
C GLY A 181 1.90 22.12 -9.05
N VAL A 182 2.54 21.81 -7.92
CA VAL A 182 1.90 21.91 -6.58
C VAL A 182 2.87 22.65 -5.64
N PRO A 183 2.75 23.97 -5.46
CA PRO A 183 3.41 24.64 -4.36
C PRO A 183 2.69 24.29 -3.06
N LEU A 184 3.40 23.68 -2.11
CA LEU A 184 2.90 23.49 -0.76
C LEU A 184 2.86 24.86 -0.06
N GLN A 185 1.80 25.64 -0.29
CA GLN A 185 1.56 26.84 0.49
C GLN A 185 1.14 26.43 1.91
N VAL A 186 2.05 26.66 2.86
CA VAL A 186 1.75 26.53 4.29
C VAL A 186 0.57 27.46 4.62
N PRO A 187 -0.55 26.95 5.18
CA PRO A 187 -1.67 27.79 5.60
C PRO A 187 -1.21 28.89 6.56
N LYS A 188 -1.73 30.11 6.39
CA LYS A 188 -1.29 31.30 7.14
C LYS A 188 -1.43 31.13 8.66
N ASP A 189 -2.37 30.28 9.09
CA ASP A 189 -2.74 30.05 10.48
C ASP A 189 -1.66 29.29 11.28
N LEU A 190 -0.72 28.62 10.62
CA LEU A 190 0.39 27.91 11.26
C LEU A 190 1.52 28.85 11.74
N ARG A 191 1.51 30.12 11.32
CA ARG A 191 2.47 31.13 11.80
C ARG A 191 2.05 31.78 13.11
N GLU A 192 0.76 31.71 13.46
CA GLU A 192 0.21 32.31 14.67
C GLU A 192 0.43 31.42 15.89
N VAL A 193 0.31 30.09 15.72
CA VAL A 193 0.57 29.10 16.80
C VAL A 193 2.00 29.18 17.35
N ARG A 194 2.98 29.59 16.53
CA ARG A 194 4.39 29.72 16.96
C ARG A 194 4.67 31.00 17.74
N ARG A 195 3.77 32.00 17.67
CA ARG A 195 3.87 33.25 18.44
C ARG A 195 3.14 33.18 19.78
N GLU A 196 2.12 32.33 19.92
CA GLU A 196 1.35 32.18 21.16
C GLU A 196 2.05 31.32 22.23
N GLN A 197 3.14 30.62 21.91
CA GLN A 197 3.89 29.81 22.89
C GLN A 197 4.96 30.57 23.68
N LYS A 198 4.90 31.90 23.78
CA LYS A 198 5.79 32.67 24.66
C LYS A 198 5.02 33.41 25.77
N ALA A 199 4.88 32.67 26.88
CA ALA A 199 4.49 33.04 28.26
C ALA A 199 2.99 33.34 28.53
N PRO A 200 2.43 32.80 29.63
CA PRO A 200 2.53 33.52 30.90
C PRO A 200 2.98 32.66 32.10
N GLN A 201 3.03 33.35 33.24
CA GLN A 201 3.79 33.08 34.45
C GLN A 201 3.19 32.01 35.38
N LEU A 202 4.07 31.56 36.28
CA LEU A 202 3.89 30.77 37.50
C LEU A 202 2.60 31.08 38.28
N GLY A 203 1.87 30.03 38.68
CA GLY A 203 0.74 30.10 39.60
C GLY A 203 0.18 28.72 39.99
N SER A 204 0.51 28.30 41.22
CA SER A 204 -0.11 27.30 42.12
C SER A 204 -1.17 26.28 41.67
N GLU A 205 -0.88 25.04 42.06
CA GLU A 205 -1.73 24.01 42.69
C GLU A 205 -2.69 23.12 41.86
N ASP A 206 -2.52 21.82 42.13
CA ASP A 206 -3.43 20.68 42.09
C ASP A 206 -4.17 20.34 40.78
N GLU A 207 -3.82 19.19 40.17
CA GLU A 207 -4.80 18.10 39.99
C GLU A 207 -4.18 16.78 39.47
N ILE A 208 -4.89 15.71 39.80
CA ILE A 208 -4.54 14.29 39.87
C ILE A 208 -4.48 13.60 38.49
N PHE A 209 -3.52 12.69 38.29
CA PHE A 209 -3.55 11.68 37.21
C PHE A 209 -3.97 10.32 37.76
N LEU A 210 -5.01 9.74 37.16
CA LEU A 210 -5.36 8.32 37.27
C LEU A 210 -4.82 7.57 36.05
N ALA A 211 -4.41 6.33 36.30
CA ALA A 211 -3.62 5.41 35.48
C ALA A 211 -4.18 5.10 34.08
#